data_AF-A0A7Z9BST4-F1
#
_entry.id   AF-A0A7Z9BST4-F1
#
_cell.length_a   1.000
_cell.length_b   1.000
_cell.length_c   1.000
_cell.angle_alpha   90.00
_cell.angle_beta   90.00
_cell.angle_gamma   90.00
#
_symmetry.space_group_name_H-M   'P 1'
#
loop_
_entity.id
_entity.type
_entity.pdbx_description
1 polymer ?
#
loop_
_entity_poly.entity_id
_entity_poly.type
_entity_poly.pdbx_seq_one_letter_code
_entity_poly.pdbx_strand_id
1 'polypeptide(L)'
;MPKRKRTFPCGHKGYGKICHRCNQQEVTKDSHHQAIEDKRTKKQQWEASFAQDIIDLRGLPDYVVIKARAIIAGLNDQKSYRDFGGKRLRHNRFIISIPVTRNYRMLCQDSGNFLVPQKVLSHEDYNVCKPGD
;
A
#
# COMPACT_ATOMS: atom_id res chain seq x y z
N MET A 1 32.79 -17.48 -49.62
CA MET A 1 33.42 -16.17 -49.32
C MET A 1 32.90 -15.67 -47.97
N PRO A 2 33.75 -15.19 -47.05
CA PRO A 2 33.29 -14.68 -45.76
C PRO A 2 32.49 -13.38 -45.96
N LYS A 3 31.27 -13.31 -45.40
CA LYS A 3 30.49 -12.05 -45.39
C LYS A 3 31.30 -10.97 -44.68
N ARG A 4 31.48 -9.81 -45.32
CA ARG A 4 32.11 -8.62 -44.72
C ARG A 4 31.09 -7.86 -43.87
N LYS A 5 31.51 -7.41 -42.68
CA LYS A 5 30.71 -6.52 -41.83
C LYS A 5 30.69 -5.14 -42.47
N ARG A 6 29.54 -4.47 -42.44
CA ARG A 6 29.41 -3.05 -42.79
C ARG A 6 29.54 -2.19 -41.54
N THR A 7 30.04 -0.98 -41.69
CA THR A 7 30.07 0.04 -40.64
C THR A 7 28.77 0.84 -40.70
N PHE A 8 28.04 0.91 -39.60
CA PHE A 8 26.82 1.72 -39.45
C PHE A 8 27.19 3.21 -39.26
N PRO A 9 26.27 4.16 -39.52
CA PRO A 9 26.51 5.60 -39.29
C PRO A 9 26.84 5.93 -37.83
N CYS A 10 26.41 5.08 -36.88
CA CYS A 10 26.76 5.17 -35.47
C CYS A 10 28.18 4.64 -35.14
N GLY A 11 29.01 4.28 -36.13
CA GLY A 11 30.39 3.79 -35.96
C GLY A 11 30.56 2.29 -35.65
N HIS A 12 29.49 1.58 -35.32
CA HIS A 12 29.53 0.14 -35.02
C HIS A 12 29.62 -0.73 -36.29
N LYS A 13 30.14 -1.96 -36.18
CA LYS A 13 30.22 -2.93 -37.31
C LYS A 13 29.22 -4.07 -37.14
N GLY A 14 28.54 -4.47 -38.22
CA GLY A 14 27.64 -5.63 -38.19
C GLY A 14 27.15 -6.08 -39.58
N TYR A 15 26.27 -7.08 -39.59
CA TYR A 15 25.71 -7.67 -40.82
C TYR A 15 24.23 -7.30 -41.05
N GLY A 16 23.56 -6.74 -40.04
CA GLY A 16 22.13 -6.46 -40.05
C GLY A 16 21.76 -5.12 -40.69
N LYS A 17 20.45 -4.91 -40.90
CA LYS A 17 19.88 -3.64 -41.41
C LYS A 17 19.99 -2.49 -40.42
N ILE A 18 19.99 -2.79 -39.12
CA ILE A 18 20.08 -1.83 -38.02
C ILE A 18 21.25 -2.14 -37.08
N CYS A 19 21.72 -1.13 -36.35
CA CYS A 19 22.69 -1.35 -35.30
C CYS A 19 21.99 -1.88 -34.03
N HIS A 20 22.07 -3.19 -33.79
CA HIS A 20 21.49 -3.81 -32.59
C HIS A 20 22.04 -3.23 -31.27
N ARG A 21 23.30 -2.76 -31.25
CA ARG A 21 23.90 -2.16 -30.05
C ARG A 21 23.25 -0.82 -29.70
N CYS A 22 23.02 0.05 -30.69
CA CYS A 22 22.30 1.30 -30.48
C CYS A 22 20.84 1.04 -30.11
N ASN A 23 20.16 0.15 -30.83
CA ASN A 23 18.77 -0.21 -30.54
C ASN A 23 18.62 -0.79 -29.12
N GLN A 24 19.54 -1.64 -28.68
CA GLN A 24 19.51 -2.18 -27.32
C GLN A 24 19.71 -1.07 -26.28
N GLN A 25 20.62 -0.12 -26.52
CA GLN A 25 20.80 1.03 -25.63
C GLN A 25 19.52 1.88 -25.54
N GLU A 26 18.86 2.13 -26.66
CA GLU A 26 17.59 2.87 -26.71
C GLU A 26 16.49 2.15 -25.93
N VAL A 27 16.30 0.84 -26.18
CA VAL A 27 15.34 0.01 -25.44
C VAL A 27 15.64 0.00 -23.94
N THR A 28 16.91 -0.08 -23.53
CA THR A 28 17.27 -0.03 -22.10
C THR A 28 16.97 1.31 -21.45
N LYS A 29 17.18 2.43 -22.17
CA LYS A 29 16.89 3.78 -21.68
C LYS A 29 15.37 3.97 -21.52
N ASP A 30 14.61 3.54 -22.52
CA ASP A 30 13.15 3.60 -22.52
C ASP A 30 12.56 2.77 -21.37
N SER A 31 13.03 1.53 -21.21
CA SER A 31 12.62 0.65 -20.09
C SER A 31 12.95 1.26 -18.73
N HIS A 32 14.10 1.92 -18.59
CA HIS A 32 14.49 2.59 -17.36
C HIS A 32 13.61 3.80 -17.05
N HIS A 33 13.30 4.64 -18.06
CA HIS A 33 12.36 5.74 -17.91
C HIS A 33 10.97 5.23 -17.52
N GLN A 34 10.46 4.22 -18.24
CA GLN A 34 9.16 3.62 -17.94
C GLN A 34 9.10 3.05 -16.52
N ALA A 35 10.17 2.41 -16.03
CA ALA A 35 10.23 1.91 -14.66
C ALA A 35 10.21 3.03 -13.60
N ILE A 36 10.78 4.20 -13.91
CA ILE A 36 10.73 5.37 -13.02
C ILE A 36 9.32 5.97 -13.01
N GLU A 37 8.70 6.12 -14.17
CA GLU A 37 7.34 6.65 -14.29
C GLU A 37 6.33 5.73 -13.58
N ASP A 38 6.43 4.43 -13.78
CA ASP A 38 5.57 3.43 -13.12
C ASP A 38 5.70 3.50 -11.59
N LYS A 39 6.92 3.64 -11.05
CA LYS A 39 7.14 3.85 -9.61
C LYS A 39 6.51 5.14 -9.10
N ARG A 40 6.62 6.24 -9.85
CA ARG A 40 6.01 7.52 -9.48
C ARG A 40 4.49 7.43 -9.47
N THR A 41 3.91 6.86 -10.52
CA THR A 41 2.47 6.67 -10.64
C THR A 41 1.92 5.78 -9.54
N LYS A 42 2.58 4.65 -9.23
CA LYS A 42 2.19 3.77 -8.11
C LYS A 42 2.20 4.51 -6.78
N LYS A 43 3.24 5.32 -6.51
CA LYS A 43 3.30 6.12 -5.28
C LYS A 43 2.16 7.13 -5.21
N GLN A 44 1.89 7.85 -6.29
CA GLN A 44 0.79 8.82 -6.35
C GLN A 44 -0.58 8.16 -6.18
N GLN A 45 -0.80 7.02 -6.83
CA GLN A 45 -2.03 6.23 -6.68
C GLN A 45 -2.22 5.74 -5.24
N TRP A 46 -1.15 5.28 -4.61
CA TRP A 46 -1.17 4.89 -3.20
C TRP A 46 -1.53 6.07 -2.30
N GLU A 47 -0.89 7.23 -2.46
CA GLU A 47 -1.20 8.43 -1.69
C GLU A 47 -2.63 8.93 -1.93
N ALA A 48 -3.10 8.90 -3.17
CA ALA A 48 -4.47 9.28 -3.54
C ALA A 48 -5.52 8.32 -2.93
N SER A 49 -5.19 7.04 -2.75
CA SER A 49 -6.11 6.06 -2.17
C SER A 49 -6.54 6.41 -0.74
N PHE A 50 -5.70 7.13 0.03
CA PHE A 50 -6.04 7.54 1.39
C PHE A 50 -7.16 8.59 1.47
N ALA A 51 -7.41 9.34 0.39
CA ALA A 51 -8.53 10.29 0.37
C ALA A 51 -9.91 9.61 0.39
N GLN A 52 -9.96 8.30 0.09
CA GLN A 52 -11.19 7.51 0.07
C GLN A 52 -11.39 6.72 1.37
N ASP A 53 -10.41 6.70 2.27
CA ASP A 53 -10.52 5.99 3.54
C ASP A 53 -11.39 6.78 4.53
N ILE A 54 -12.22 6.05 5.29
CA ILE A 54 -13.13 6.62 6.30
C ILE A 54 -12.36 7.14 7.53
N ILE A 55 -11.17 6.58 7.77
CA ILE A 55 -10.28 6.96 8.87
C ILE A 55 -8.88 7.22 8.33
N ASP A 56 -8.10 8.05 9.04
CA ASP A 56 -6.71 8.26 8.67
C ASP A 56 -5.89 6.99 8.90
N LEU A 57 -5.35 6.46 7.81
CA LEU A 57 -4.46 5.29 7.79
C LEU A 57 -3.03 5.67 7.39
N ARG A 58 -2.73 6.97 7.34
CA ARG A 58 -1.41 7.47 6.94
C ARG A 58 -0.37 7.15 8.00
N GLY A 59 0.88 6.99 7.58
CA GLY A 59 1.99 6.64 8.48
C GLY A 59 1.97 5.19 8.99
N LEU A 60 0.93 4.40 8.66
CA LEU A 60 0.89 2.98 8.96
C LEU A 60 1.63 2.17 7.89
N PRO A 61 2.19 1.00 8.24
CA PRO A 61 2.76 0.08 7.26
C PRO A 61 1.70 -0.41 6.26
N ASP A 62 2.09 -0.60 5.00
CA ASP A 62 1.22 -1.00 3.89
C ASP A 62 0.34 -2.23 4.22
N TYR A 63 0.94 -3.28 4.79
CA TYR A 63 0.22 -4.49 5.20
C TYR A 63 -0.82 -4.25 6.32
N VAL A 64 -0.64 -3.21 7.15
CA VAL A 64 -1.61 -2.79 8.17
C VAL A 64 -2.75 -2.03 7.49
N VAL A 65 -2.45 -1.11 6.56
CA VAL A 65 -3.46 -0.36 5.80
C VAL A 65 -4.38 -1.31 5.04
N ILE A 66 -3.81 -2.28 4.32
CA ILE A 66 -4.59 -3.27 3.55
C ILE A 66 -5.54 -4.07 4.46
N LYS A 67 -5.04 -4.55 5.60
CA LYS A 67 -5.88 -5.29 6.57
C LYS A 67 -6.93 -4.41 7.23
N ALA A 68 -6.58 -3.16 7.57
CA ALA A 68 -7.53 -2.21 8.12
C ALA A 68 -8.68 -1.95 7.15
N ARG A 69 -8.38 -1.71 5.87
CA ARG A 69 -9.39 -1.56 4.81
C ARG A 69 -10.28 -2.80 4.68
N ALA A 70 -9.71 -4.01 4.75
CA ALA A 70 -10.48 -5.26 4.71
C ALA A 70 -11.45 -5.39 5.89
N ILE A 71 -11.03 -5.02 7.11
CA ILE A 71 -11.90 -4.99 8.29
C ILE A 71 -13.00 -3.95 8.10
N ILE A 72 -12.67 -2.73 7.67
CA ILE A 72 -13.64 -1.65 7.44
C ILE A 72 -14.70 -2.08 6.42
N ALA A 73 -14.27 -2.68 5.30
CA ALA A 73 -15.18 -3.19 4.28
C ALA A 73 -16.11 -4.27 4.84
N GLY A 74 -15.58 -5.19 5.67
CA GLY A 74 -16.38 -6.21 6.33
C GLY A 74 -17.38 -5.63 7.34
N LEU A 75 -16.99 -4.59 8.10
CA LEU A 75 -17.90 -3.90 9.01
C LEU A 75 -19.02 -3.18 8.25
N ASN A 76 -18.72 -2.58 7.09
CA ASN A 76 -19.71 -1.95 6.23
C ASN A 76 -20.69 -2.97 5.63
N ASP A 77 -20.22 -4.20 5.38
CA ASP A 77 -21.03 -5.37 5.00
C ASP A 77 -21.80 -5.99 6.18
N GLN A 78 -21.89 -5.30 7.32
CA GLN A 78 -22.57 -5.76 8.54
C GLN A 78 -21.98 -7.03 9.17
N LYS A 79 -20.74 -7.40 8.83
CA LYS A 79 -20.06 -8.51 9.51
C LYS A 79 -19.81 -8.15 10.98
N SER A 80 -19.97 -9.14 11.84
CA SER A 80 -19.71 -8.96 13.27
C SER A 80 -18.23 -8.67 13.52
N TYR A 81 -17.94 -7.65 14.33
CA TYR A 81 -16.58 -7.37 14.81
C TYR A 81 -15.90 -8.57 15.48
N ARG A 82 -16.68 -9.54 15.98
CA ARG A 82 -16.17 -10.77 16.59
C ARG A 82 -15.49 -11.69 15.59
N ASP A 83 -15.91 -11.67 14.32
CA ASP A 83 -15.29 -12.45 13.24
C ASP A 83 -13.84 -12.01 13.01
N PHE A 84 -13.59 -10.71 13.19
CA PHE A 84 -12.24 -10.13 13.15
C PHE A 84 -11.49 -10.24 14.50
N GLY A 85 -11.99 -11.04 15.46
CA GLY A 85 -11.40 -11.17 16.80
C GLY A 85 -11.54 -9.92 17.67
N GLY A 86 -12.48 -9.04 17.34
CA GLY A 86 -12.75 -7.82 18.06
C GLY A 86 -13.41 -8.04 19.42
N LYS A 87 -13.13 -7.13 20.35
CA LYS A 87 -13.68 -7.17 21.72
C LYS A 87 -14.04 -5.78 22.23
N ARG A 88 -15.13 -5.69 22.99
CA ARG A 88 -15.50 -4.47 23.73
C ARG A 88 -14.49 -4.20 24.84
N LEU A 89 -14.04 -2.96 24.98
CA LEU A 89 -13.12 -2.57 26.05
C LEU A 89 -13.85 -2.60 27.41
N ARG A 90 -13.13 -2.95 28.47
CA ARG A 90 -13.72 -3.06 29.82
C ARG A 90 -14.06 -1.70 30.42
N HIS A 91 -13.17 -0.72 30.26
CA HIS A 91 -13.31 0.64 30.80
C HIS A 91 -14.31 1.49 30.01
N ASN A 92 -14.49 1.22 28.71
CA ASN A 92 -15.48 1.89 27.87
C ASN A 92 -16.15 0.88 26.94
N ARG A 93 -17.38 0.48 27.29
CA ARG A 93 -18.12 -0.57 26.57
C ARG A 93 -18.66 -0.10 25.22
N PHE A 94 -18.66 1.20 24.95
CA PHE A 94 -19.00 1.79 23.65
C PHE A 94 -17.84 1.73 22.66
N ILE A 95 -16.66 1.28 23.09
CA ILE A 95 -15.49 1.15 22.22
C ILE A 95 -15.15 -0.31 22.01
N ILE A 96 -14.97 -0.68 20.75
CA ILE A 96 -14.58 -2.00 20.29
C ILE A 96 -13.16 -1.93 19.77
N SER A 97 -12.31 -2.79 20.31
CA SER A 97 -10.93 -2.97 19.85
C SER A 97 -10.87 -4.21 18.96
N ILE A 98 -10.52 -4.03 17.68
CA ILE A 98 -10.32 -5.08 16.71
C ILE A 98 -8.82 -5.24 16.42
N PRO A 99 -8.22 -6.44 16.57
CA PRO A 99 -6.85 -6.66 16.13
C PRO A 99 -6.73 -6.53 14.62
N VAL A 100 -5.85 -5.65 14.14
CA VAL A 100 -5.48 -5.59 12.71
C VAL A 100 -4.31 -6.54 12.45
N THR A 101 -3.31 -6.48 13.32
CA THR A 101 -2.14 -7.36 13.32
C THR A 101 -1.71 -7.62 14.77
N ARG A 102 -0.52 -8.24 14.98
CA ARG A 102 0.00 -8.50 16.32
C ARG A 102 0.12 -7.22 17.15
N ASN A 103 0.63 -6.14 16.55
CA ASN A 103 0.99 -4.90 17.25
C ASN A 103 0.00 -3.75 17.01
N TYR A 104 -0.99 -3.93 16.13
CA TYR A 104 -1.91 -2.87 15.74
C TYR A 104 -3.36 -3.22 16.08
N ARG A 105 -4.08 -2.25 16.62
CA ARG A 105 -5.48 -2.35 17.03
C ARG A 105 -6.28 -1.24 16.36
N MET A 106 -7.40 -1.59 15.74
CA MET A 106 -8.40 -0.63 15.29
C MET A 106 -9.39 -0.40 16.43
N LEU A 107 -9.69 0.87 16.70
CA LEU A 107 -10.77 1.25 17.59
C LEU A 107 -11.99 1.62 16.75
N CYS A 108 -13.12 1.03 17.09
CA CYS A 108 -14.42 1.35 16.53
C CYS A 108 -15.36 1.81 17.65
N GLN A 109 -16.23 2.76 17.37
CA GLN A 109 -17.29 3.17 18.27
C GLN A 109 -18.57 2.39 17.94
N ASP A 110 -19.21 1.87 18.98
CA ASP A 110 -20.50 1.20 18.91
C ASP A 110 -21.61 2.26 18.92
N SER A 111 -22.26 2.46 17.79
CA SER A 111 -23.43 3.35 17.63
C SER A 111 -24.75 2.57 17.69
N GLY A 112 -24.76 1.41 18.36
CA GLY A 112 -25.92 0.51 18.46
C GLY A 112 -26.15 -0.33 17.20
N ASN A 113 -26.50 0.29 16.07
CA ASN A 113 -26.82 -0.43 14.83
C ASN A 113 -25.61 -0.75 13.97
N PHE A 114 -24.55 0.06 14.05
CA PHE A 114 -23.34 -0.11 13.26
C PHE A 114 -22.12 0.32 14.05
N LEU A 115 -20.95 -0.12 13.56
CA LEU A 115 -19.67 0.25 14.14
C LEU A 115 -19.00 1.29 13.27
N VAL A 116 -18.61 2.39 13.89
CA VAL A 116 -17.91 3.48 13.22
C VAL A 116 -16.41 3.30 13.49
N PRO A 117 -15.59 2.95 12.49
CA PRO A 117 -14.13 2.96 12.65
C PRO A 117 -13.68 4.36 13.06
N GLN A 118 -12.79 4.46 14.04
CA GLN A 118 -12.27 5.74 14.55
C GLN A 118 -10.80 5.93 14.18
N LYS A 119 -9.94 4.96 14.54
CA LYS A 119 -8.50 5.03 14.31
C LYS A 119 -7.82 3.67 14.43
N VAL A 120 -6.63 3.54 13.85
CA VAL A 120 -5.74 2.39 14.03
C VAL A 120 -4.51 2.84 14.82
N LEU A 121 -4.18 2.10 15.88
CA LEU A 121 -3.09 2.43 16.80
C LEU A 121 -2.16 1.25 17.00
N SER A 122 -0.88 1.54 17.14
CA SER A 122 0.10 0.58 17.66
C SER A 122 -0.13 0.34 19.16
N HIS A 123 0.33 -0.80 19.69
CA HIS A 123 0.29 -1.06 21.13
C HIS A 123 1.07 -0.01 21.92
N GLU A 124 2.13 0.55 21.35
CA GLU A 124 2.95 1.59 21.97
C GLU A 124 2.15 2.89 22.14
N ASP A 125 1.50 3.38 21.08
CA ASP A 125 0.64 4.57 21.12
C ASP A 125 -0.57 4.38 22.06
N TYR A 126 -1.13 3.16 22.08
CA TYR A 126 -2.20 2.78 23.01
C TYR A 126 -1.78 2.84 24.49
N ASN A 127 -0.51 2.61 24.82
CA ASN A 127 -0.02 2.62 26.20
C ASN A 127 0.37 4.01 26.71
N VAL A 128 0.69 4.96 25.82
CA VAL A 128 1.00 6.35 26.20
C VAL A 128 -0.27 7.11 26.62
N CYS A 129 -1.45 6.68 26.14
CA CYS A 129 -2.74 7.27 26.48
C CYS A 129 -3.37 6.68 27.77
N LYS A 130 -2.56 6.38 28.79
CA LYS A 130 -3.06 6.21 30.17
C LYS A 130 -2.74 7.49 30.96
N PRO A 131 -3.73 8.34 31.29
CA PRO A 131 -3.51 9.38 32.29
C PRO A 131 -3.43 8.70 33.66
N GLY A 132 -2.25 8.72 34.26
CA GLY A 132 -1.98 8.12 35.55
C GLY A 132 -0.49 8.01 35.82
N ASP A 133 0.20 9.15 35.87
CA ASP A 133 1.21 9.42 36.89
C ASP A 133 0.75 10.65 37.66
#